data_AF-A0A9D2U5P1-F1
#
_entry.id   AF-A0A9D2U5P1-F1
#
_cell.length_a   1.000
_cell.length_b   1.000
_cell.length_c   1.000
_cell.angle_alpha   90.00
_cell.angle_beta   90.00
_cell.angle_gamma   90.00
#
_symmetry.space_group_name_H-M   'P 1'
#
loop_
_entity.id
_entity.type
_entity.pdbx_description
1 polymer ?
#
loop_
_entity_poly.entity_id
_entity_poly.type
_entity_poly.pdbx_seq_one_letter_code
_entity_poly.pdbx_strand_id
1 'polypeptide(L)'
;MDQNKLSVYAQSKQETCIANDKIPKSLYEKYGVNCGLRDKNGKGVLTGLTRISKIVSFKDQDGKKVPCDGELWYRGYNIYTLIRSISKEAYGFEKIAYLLLFGEYPD
;
A
#
# COMPACT_ATOMS: atom_id res chain seq x y z
N MET A 1 -17.47 -7.94 24.21
CA MET A 1 -17.41 -7.03 23.05
C MET A 1 -18.75 -7.15 22.35
N ASP A 2 -19.48 -6.05 22.22
CA ASP A 2 -20.84 -6.06 21.64
C ASP A 2 -20.74 -6.30 20.13
N GLN A 3 -21.13 -7.50 19.67
CA GLN A 3 -21.03 -7.90 18.25
C GLN A 3 -21.77 -6.93 17.32
N ASN A 4 -22.83 -6.28 17.81
CA ASN A 4 -23.62 -5.32 17.05
C ASN A 4 -22.85 -4.00 16.81
N LYS A 5 -21.99 -3.58 17.73
CA LYS A 5 -21.17 -2.36 17.54
C LYS A 5 -20.07 -2.55 16.51
N LEU A 6 -19.46 -3.73 16.48
CA LEU A 6 -18.38 -4.03 15.53
C LEU A 6 -18.90 -4.13 14.10
N SER A 7 -20.06 -4.78 13.89
CA SER A 7 -20.67 -4.89 12.56
C SER A 7 -21.05 -3.52 12.01
N VAL A 8 -21.68 -2.67 12.83
CA VAL A 8 -22.04 -1.29 12.44
C VAL A 8 -20.80 -0.48 12.05
N TYR A 9 -19.71 -0.59 12.82
CA TYR A 9 -18.46 0.08 12.49
C TYR A 9 -17.82 -0.44 11.19
N ALA A 10 -17.77 -1.76 11.00
CA ALA A 10 -17.21 -2.33 9.78
C ALA A 10 -18.01 -1.90 8.54
N GLN A 11 -19.34 -1.84 8.66
CA GLN A 11 -20.22 -1.42 7.58
C GLN A 11 -20.05 0.07 7.26
N SER A 12 -19.85 0.93 8.27
CA SER A 12 -19.58 2.36 8.03
C SER A 12 -18.24 2.64 7.36
N LYS A 13 -17.27 1.72 7.45
CA LYS A 13 -15.96 1.82 6.78
C LYS A 13 -15.91 1.26 5.37
N GLN A 14 -16.96 0.56 4.94
CA GLN A 14 -17.00 -0.10 3.62
C GLN A 14 -16.74 0.89 2.48
N GLU A 15 -17.38 2.05 2.49
CA GLU A 15 -17.24 3.06 1.42
C GLU A 15 -15.81 3.61 1.34
N THR A 16 -15.20 3.93 2.49
CA THR A 16 -13.80 4.35 2.58
C THR A 16 -12.85 3.30 1.98
N CYS A 17 -13.01 2.03 2.36
CA CYS A 17 -12.17 0.96 1.82
C CYS A 17 -12.35 0.82 0.31
N ILE A 18 -13.59 0.83 -0.20
CA ILE A 18 -13.84 0.74 -1.64
C ILE A 18 -13.21 1.92 -2.37
N ALA A 19 -13.36 3.15 -1.86
CA ALA A 19 -12.78 4.34 -2.48
C ALA A 19 -11.24 4.27 -2.51
N ASN A 20 -10.62 3.79 -1.44
CA ASN A 20 -9.16 3.76 -1.30
C ASN A 20 -8.48 2.55 -1.95
N ASP A 21 -9.19 1.44 -2.15
CA ASP A 21 -8.64 0.18 -2.67
C ASP A 21 -9.14 -0.21 -4.06
N LYS A 22 -10.18 0.43 -4.60
CA LYS A 22 -10.65 0.14 -5.95
C LYS A 22 -9.58 0.55 -6.98
N ILE A 23 -9.12 -0.43 -7.75
CA ILE A 23 -8.21 -0.22 -8.88
C ILE A 23 -8.98 -0.48 -10.18
N PRO A 24 -9.04 0.49 -11.10
CA PRO A 24 -9.69 0.30 -12.39
C PRO A 24 -9.10 -0.87 -13.16
N LYS A 25 -9.96 -1.73 -13.73
CA LYS A 25 -9.54 -2.91 -14.52
C LYS A 25 -8.63 -2.53 -15.70
N SER A 26 -8.87 -1.38 -16.32
CA SER A 26 -8.04 -0.85 -17.41
C SER A 26 -6.57 -0.65 -17.03
N LEU A 27 -6.25 -0.44 -15.74
CA LEU A 27 -4.86 -0.33 -15.29
C LEU A 27 -4.13 -1.68 -15.31
N TYR A 28 -4.84 -2.80 -15.15
CA TYR A 28 -4.22 -4.12 -15.22
C TYR A 28 -3.75 -4.43 -16.65
N GLU A 29 -4.58 -4.08 -17.64
CA GLU A 29 -4.22 -4.15 -19.06
C GLU A 29 -3.08 -3.17 -19.39
N LYS A 30 -3.21 -1.90 -18.98
CA LYS A 30 -2.21 -0.85 -19.23
C LYS A 30 -0.81 -1.22 -18.73
N TYR A 31 -0.72 -1.85 -17.57
CA TYR A 31 0.55 -2.22 -16.95
C TYR A 31 0.97 -3.67 -17.21
N GLY A 32 0.19 -4.44 -17.99
CA GLY A 32 0.54 -5.82 -18.35
C GLY A 32 0.62 -6.75 -17.14
N VAL A 33 -0.36 -6.66 -16.22
CA VAL A 33 -0.41 -7.51 -15.02
C VAL A 33 -0.69 -8.97 -15.41
N ASN A 34 0.15 -9.90 -14.95
CA ASN A 34 0.06 -11.32 -15.27
C ASN A 34 -0.47 -12.16 -14.10
N CYS A 35 -1.18 -13.25 -14.42
CA CYS A 35 -1.60 -14.26 -13.44
C CYS A 35 -0.44 -15.22 -13.08
N GLY A 36 0.57 -14.74 -12.36
CA GLY A 36 1.68 -15.58 -11.88
C GLY A 36 2.96 -14.80 -11.58
N LEU A 37 3.75 -15.21 -10.59
CA LEU A 37 4.85 -14.42 -10.00
C LEU A 37 6.11 -14.29 -10.87
N ARG A 38 6.28 -15.14 -11.90
CA ARG A 38 7.49 -15.17 -12.73
C ARG A 38 7.16 -15.45 -14.18
N ASP A 39 8.03 -14.97 -15.07
CA ASP A 39 8.04 -15.38 -16.48
C ASP A 39 8.78 -16.72 -16.68
N LYS A 40 8.81 -17.20 -17.94
CA LYS A 40 9.50 -18.42 -18.36
C LYS A 40 11.01 -18.45 -18.08
N ASN A 41 11.64 -17.29 -17.86
CA ASN A 41 13.06 -17.16 -17.54
C ASN A 41 13.29 -17.00 -16.03
N GLY A 42 12.24 -17.13 -15.21
CA GLY A 42 12.30 -16.97 -13.76
C GLY A 42 12.36 -15.52 -13.27
N LYS A 43 12.22 -14.52 -14.16
CA LYS A 43 12.20 -13.11 -13.77
C LYS A 43 10.86 -12.76 -13.15
N GLY A 44 10.87 -12.01 -12.05
CA GLY A 44 9.64 -11.53 -11.41
C GLY A 44 8.84 -10.65 -12.38
N VAL A 45 7.54 -10.91 -12.50
CA VAL A 45 6.61 -10.13 -13.33
C VAL A 45 5.62 -9.38 -12.45
N LEU A 46 4.98 -8.35 -13.01
CA LEU A 46 3.94 -7.61 -12.30
C LEU A 46 2.69 -8.49 -12.18
N THR A 47 2.30 -8.84 -10.95
CA THR A 47 1.19 -9.78 -10.67
C THR A 47 -0.04 -9.17 -10.05
N GLY A 48 0.08 -7.92 -9.63
CA GLY A 48 -1.00 -7.20 -9.00
C GLY A 48 -0.67 -5.73 -8.93
N LEU A 49 -1.72 -4.94 -8.75
CA LEU A 49 -1.62 -3.53 -8.42
C LEU A 49 -2.13 -3.38 -6.99
N THR A 50 -1.50 -2.50 -6.23
CA THR A 50 -1.95 -2.16 -4.88
C THR A 50 -1.79 -0.67 -4.65
N ARG A 51 -2.66 -0.11 -3.81
CA ARG A 51 -2.54 1.25 -3.29
C ARG A 51 -1.98 1.28 -1.85
N ILE A 52 -1.71 0.10 -1.27
CA ILE A 52 -1.33 -0.06 0.14
C ILE A 52 0.15 0.28 0.36
N SER A 53 1.05 -0.31 -0.42
CA SER A 53 2.49 -0.13 -0.23
C SER A 53 3.27 -0.07 -1.54
N LYS A 54 4.42 0.59 -1.50
CA LYS A 54 5.38 0.66 -2.61
C LYS A 54 6.79 0.52 -2.06
N ILE A 55 7.59 -0.31 -2.72
CA ILE A 55 9.01 -0.48 -2.44
C ILE A 55 9.79 0.00 -3.66
N VAL A 56 10.80 0.84 -3.45
CA VAL A 56 11.75 1.28 -4.48
C VAL A 56 13.11 0.71 -4.14
N SER A 57 13.55 -0.35 -4.82
CA SER A 57 14.87 -0.98 -4.60
C SER A 57 15.87 -0.66 -5.72
N PHE A 58 15.40 -0.08 -6.83
CA PHE A 58 16.23 0.32 -7.96
C PHE A 58 15.83 1.71 -8.44
N LYS A 59 16.81 2.47 -8.94
CA LYS A 59 16.60 3.74 -9.65
C LYS A 59 17.02 3.59 -11.10
N ASP A 60 16.39 4.34 -11.98
CA ASP A 60 16.82 4.44 -13.36
C ASP A 60 17.95 5.47 -13.44
N GLN A 61 19.11 5.03 -13.90
CA GLN A 61 20.26 5.88 -14.22
C GLN A 61 20.71 5.50 -15.63
N ASP A 62 20.59 6.44 -16.57
CA ASP A 62 20.95 6.25 -17.99
C ASP A 62 20.30 5.03 -18.65
N GLY A 63 19.02 4.75 -18.34
CA GLY A 63 18.28 3.62 -18.89
C GLY A 63 18.64 2.27 -18.27
N LYS A 64 19.49 2.26 -17.22
CA LYS A 64 19.87 1.07 -16.47
C LYS A 64 19.27 1.13 -15.07
N LYS A 65 18.76 -0.02 -14.60
CA LYS A 65 18.29 -0.18 -13.23
C LYS A 65 19.49 -0.40 -12.31
N VAL A 66 19.80 0.58 -11.46
CA VAL A 66 20.87 0.53 -10.48
C VAL A 66 20.26 0.31 -9.08
N PRO A 67 20.77 -0.63 -8.27
CA PRO A 67 20.34 -0.79 -6.88
C PRO A 67 20.45 0.53 -6.10
N CYS A 68 19.56 0.74 -5.14
CA CYS A 68 19.59 1.90 -4.23
C CYS A 68 19.27 1.46 -2.80
N ASP A 69 19.45 2.38 -1.84
CA ASP A 69 19.27 2.13 -0.40
C ASP A 69 17.88 1.61 -0.02
N GLY A 70 16.89 1.74 -0.90
CA GLY A 70 15.55 1.27 -0.65
C GLY A 70 14.64 2.38 -0.14
N GLU A 71 13.43 2.47 -0.67
CA GLU A 71 12.39 3.33 -0.11
C GLU A 71 11.13 2.51 0.13
N LEU A 72 10.55 2.65 1.32
CA LEU A 72 9.27 2.06 1.67
C LEU A 72 8.23 3.17 1.83
N TRP A 73 7.11 2.96 1.18
CA TRP A 73 5.99 3.88 1.17
C TRP A 73 4.71 3.16 1.57
N TYR A 74 3.93 3.71 2.50
CA TYR A 74 2.61 3.22 2.88
C TYR A 74 1.55 4.26 2.51
N ARG A 75 0.57 3.87 1.69
CA ARG A 75 -0.51 4.74 1.21
C ARG A 75 -0.03 6.11 0.69
N GLY A 76 1.17 6.15 0.10
CA GLY A 76 1.79 7.37 -0.43
C GLY A 76 2.69 8.13 0.56
N TYR A 77 2.77 7.73 1.82
CA TYR A 77 3.67 8.30 2.82
C TYR A 77 5.02 7.58 2.83
N ASN A 78 6.12 8.33 2.74
CA ASN A 78 7.45 7.78 2.97
C ASN A 78 7.58 7.34 4.44
N ILE A 79 8.06 6.12 4.68
CA ILE A 79 8.07 5.54 6.04
C ILE A 79 8.89 6.36 7.04
N TYR A 80 10.00 6.98 6.61
CA TYR A 80 10.83 7.77 7.51
C TYR A 80 10.13 9.06 7.93
N THR A 81 9.45 9.73 7.00
CA THR A 81 8.65 10.92 7.30
C THR A 81 7.49 10.57 8.22
N LEU A 82 6.81 9.45 7.94
CA LEU A 82 5.66 8.99 8.70
C LEU A 82 6.00 8.62 10.15
N ILE A 83 7.11 7.91 10.39
CA ILE A 83 7.56 7.58 11.75
C ILE A 83 7.96 8.86 12.50
N ARG A 84 8.61 9.82 11.83
CA ARG A 84 9.02 11.08 12.45
C ARG A 84 7.84 11.98 12.84
N SER A 85 6.70 11.85 12.16
CA SER A 85 5.49 12.63 12.49
C SER A 85 4.69 12.05 13.66
N ILE A 86 4.99 10.84 14.11
CA ILE A 86 4.31 10.18 15.23
C ILE A 86 5.04 10.54 16.53
N SER A 87 4.33 11.16 17.48
CA SER A 87 4.87 11.42 18.82
C SER A 87 5.11 10.09 19.57
N LYS A 88 6.10 10.08 20.48
CA LYS A 88 6.45 8.88 21.26
C LYS A 88 5.33 8.42 22.19
N GLU A 89 4.46 9.35 22.57
CA GLU A 89 3.31 9.14 23.45
C GLU A 89 2.07 8.68 22.68
N ALA A 90 2.12 8.68 21.33
CA ALA A 90 1.01 8.28 20.48
C ALA A 90 0.97 6.76 20.23
N TYR A 91 -0.22 6.26 19.89
CA TYR A 91 -0.47 4.88 19.46
C TYR A 91 0.02 4.62 18.03
N GLY A 92 1.34 4.62 17.85
CA GLY A 92 1.98 4.56 16.52
C GLY A 92 1.60 3.31 15.73
N PHE A 93 1.59 2.14 16.37
CA PHE A 93 1.20 0.89 15.70
C PHE A 93 -0.24 0.96 15.19
N GLU A 94 -1.17 1.40 16.04
CA GLU A 94 -2.60 1.49 15.75
C GLU A 94 -2.87 2.53 14.65
N LYS A 95 -2.17 3.67 14.68
CA LYS A 95 -2.30 4.69 13.62
C LYS A 95 -1.84 4.15 12.26
N ILE A 96 -0.74 3.41 12.21
CA ILE A 96 -0.25 2.80 10.96
C ILE A 96 -1.16 1.66 10.51
N ALA A 97 -1.63 0.81 11.43
CA ALA A 97 -2.58 -0.26 11.11
C ALA A 97 -3.87 0.32 10.53
N TYR A 98 -4.40 1.39 11.14
CA TYR A 98 -5.56 2.13 10.63
C TYR A 98 -5.30 2.69 9.23
N LEU A 99 -4.16 3.35 9.00
CA LEU A 99 -3.77 3.86 7.69
C LEU A 99 -3.75 2.74 6.63
N LEU A 100 -3.15 1.60 6.94
CA LEU A 100 -3.05 0.49 5.99
C LEU A 100 -4.42 -0.10 5.65
N LEU A 101 -5.29 -0.27 6.65
CA LEU A 101 -6.63 -0.83 6.48
C LEU A 101 -7.56 0.11 5.73
N PHE A 102 -7.59 1.39 6.09
CA PHE A 102 -8.60 2.32 5.60
C PHE A 102 -8.09 3.29 4.53
N GLY A 103 -6.78 3.40 4.35
CA GLY A 103 -6.18 4.31 3.36
C GLY A 103 -6.08 5.77 3.81
N GLU A 104 -6.53 6.09 5.02
CA GLU A 104 -6.56 7.43 5.59
C GLU A 104 -5.77 7.45 6.90
N TYR A 105 -4.94 8.48 7.09
CA TYR A 105 -4.24 8.64 8.35
C TYR A 105 -5.24 9.12 9.40
N PRO A 106 -5.33 8.48 10.57
CA PRO A 106 -6.32 8.85 11.58
C PRO A 106 -5.91 10.15 12.27
N ASP A 107 -6.89 11.02 12.49
CA ASP A 107 -6.75 12.24 13.30
C ASP A 107 -6.10 11.96 14.67
#